data_AF-G6XLG9-F1
#
_entry.id   AF-G6XLG9-F1
#
_cell.length_a   1.000
_cell.length_b   1.000
_cell.length_c   1.000
_cell.angle_alpha   90.00
_cell.angle_beta   90.00
_cell.angle_gamma   90.00
#
_symmetry.space_group_name_H-M   'P 1'
#
loop_
_entity.id
_entity.type
_entity.pdbx_description
1 polymer ?
#
loop_
_entity_poly.entity_id
_entity_poly.type
_entity_poly.pdbx_seq_one_letter_code
_entity_poly.pdbx_strand_id
1 'polypeptide(L)'
;MDRIWTILPEARLVGGSVRDLLRHVPLNDLDLATPEPPERVQELLEAAGIRVIPTGMDHGTVTALISHVPYEITTLRRDEETDGRHAVVAWTGNWEEDAARRDFTINAMSLDRHDVLHDYFHGMEDLKAHRVRFVGMPAQRVREDALRALRFFRFDARYGQGVPDPEACAAISASLDLVRALSAERVAQEILKILAGPRLLETLAGMEAVGLLQALLPQPDRSSLVRLLACNAPVDPLMRLFALCTSCSRVAGERLKLSKADRNRLAVFSQDTPVLHPALTDDDLRRTLAVQTHAKLIDRSWLAQAQAVARPDVDWDRLRLRLRRMPRPDFPLSGQDALAQGLRPGPAMGDWLKKGRTWWLEQGCRPDREACIGYLARHG
;
A
#
# COMPACT_ATOMS: atom_id res chain seq x y z
N MET A 1 29.57 8.56 -3.43
CA MET A 1 30.13 7.35 -2.82
C MET A 1 31.57 7.58 -2.35
N ASP A 2 32.49 8.03 -3.22
CA ASP A 2 33.91 8.23 -2.86
C ASP A 2 34.16 9.04 -1.59
N ARG A 3 33.38 10.12 -1.36
CA ARG A 3 33.48 10.90 -0.12
C ARG A 3 33.15 10.06 1.13
N ILE A 4 32.15 9.18 1.06
CA ILE A 4 31.82 8.26 2.16
C ILE A 4 32.94 7.24 2.33
N TRP A 5 33.39 6.59 1.25
CA TRP A 5 34.50 5.62 1.33
C TRP A 5 35.84 6.21 1.74
N THR A 6 36.02 7.52 1.61
CA THR A 6 37.20 8.20 2.17
C THR A 6 37.12 8.30 3.69
N ILE A 7 35.91 8.50 4.23
CA ILE A 7 35.65 8.67 5.67
C ILE A 7 35.49 7.31 6.36
N LEU A 8 34.84 6.37 5.68
CA LEU A 8 34.54 5.01 6.12
C LEU A 8 35.08 4.02 5.06
N PRO A 9 36.40 3.73 5.06
CA PRO A 9 37.03 2.91 4.02
C PRO A 9 36.50 1.49 3.93
N GLU A 10 36.01 0.95 5.05
CA GLU A 10 35.45 -0.40 5.13
C GLU A 10 33.95 -0.45 4.83
N ALA A 11 33.30 0.70 4.59
CA ALA A 11 31.87 0.69 4.28
C ALA A 11 31.60 0.01 2.92
N ARG A 12 30.52 -0.77 2.85
CA ARG A 12 30.07 -1.44 1.62
C ARG A 12 28.64 -1.05 1.31
N LEU A 13 28.30 -0.96 0.03
CA LEU A 13 26.89 -1.00 -0.39
C LEU A 13 26.31 -2.36 -0.01
N VAL A 14 25.07 -2.39 0.46
CA VAL A 14 24.43 -3.63 0.92
C VAL A 14 22.99 -3.77 0.46
N GLY A 15 22.47 -5.00 0.44
CA GLY A 15 21.04 -5.21 0.40
C GLY A 15 20.39 -4.90 -0.94
N GLY A 16 19.27 -4.17 -0.88
CA GLY A 16 18.48 -3.85 -2.07
C GLY A 16 19.25 -2.99 -3.06
N SER A 17 20.14 -2.12 -2.58
CA SER A 17 20.98 -1.26 -3.44
C SER A 17 21.90 -2.10 -4.33
N VAL A 18 22.58 -3.11 -3.78
CA VAL A 18 23.45 -4.02 -4.53
C VAL A 18 22.65 -4.84 -5.54
N ARG A 19 21.51 -5.41 -5.13
CA ARG A 19 20.62 -6.15 -6.03
C ARG A 19 20.18 -5.31 -7.21
N ASP A 20 19.72 -4.08 -6.96
CA ASP A 20 19.18 -3.21 -8.01
C ASP A 20 20.30 -2.69 -8.93
N LEU A 21 21.50 -2.41 -8.39
CA LEU A 21 22.69 -2.08 -9.15
C LEU A 21 23.09 -3.21 -10.12
N LEU A 22 23.14 -4.45 -9.62
CA LEU A 22 23.48 -5.64 -10.43
C LEU A 22 22.42 -5.94 -11.51
N ARG A 23 21.18 -5.45 -11.34
CA ARG A 23 20.12 -5.51 -12.35
C ARG A 23 20.11 -4.32 -13.31
N HIS A 24 21.03 -3.38 -13.16
CA HIS A 24 21.07 -2.12 -13.93
C HIS A 24 19.76 -1.31 -13.82
N VAL A 25 19.14 -1.32 -12.63
CA VAL A 25 17.95 -0.53 -12.32
C VAL A 25 18.38 0.69 -11.50
N PRO A 26 17.74 1.87 -11.68
CA PRO A 26 18.02 3.03 -10.84
C PRO A 26 17.89 2.72 -9.35
N LEU A 27 18.89 3.13 -8.57
CA LEU A 27 18.87 3.03 -7.11
C LEU A 27 17.91 4.07 -6.54
N ASN A 28 16.96 3.62 -5.72
CA ASN A 28 16.07 4.54 -4.99
C ASN A 28 16.68 4.96 -3.67
N ASP A 29 17.35 4.02 -2.99
CA ASP A 29 17.95 4.20 -1.68
C ASP A 29 19.41 3.71 -1.71
N LEU A 30 20.29 4.41 -1.00
CA LEU A 30 21.71 4.09 -0.89
C LEU A 30 22.01 3.57 0.51
N ASP A 31 21.85 2.26 0.65
CA ASP A 31 22.12 1.53 1.89
C ASP A 31 23.59 1.11 1.93
N LEU A 32 24.31 1.58 2.94
CA LEU A 32 25.64 1.12 3.29
C LEU A 32 25.63 0.39 4.63
N ALA A 33 26.55 -0.56 4.77
CA ALA A 33 26.92 -1.08 6.08
C ALA A 33 28.38 -0.80 6.40
N THR A 34 28.73 -0.81 7.68
CA THR A 34 30.10 -0.60 8.17
C THR A 34 30.32 -1.33 9.50
N PRO A 35 31.54 -1.84 9.77
CA PRO A 35 31.87 -2.38 11.09
C PRO A 35 31.97 -1.30 12.18
N GLU A 36 32.04 -0.03 11.81
CA GLU A 36 32.14 1.09 12.75
C GLU A 36 30.87 1.26 13.59
N PRO A 37 30.98 1.49 14.91
CA PRO A 37 29.84 1.80 15.76
C PRO A 37 29.07 3.07 15.31
N PRO A 38 27.76 3.16 15.57
CA PRO A 38 26.93 4.28 15.09
C PRO A 38 27.43 5.65 15.54
N GLU A 39 27.87 5.76 16.80
CA GLU A 39 28.42 6.98 17.38
C GLU A 39 29.71 7.38 16.65
N ARG A 40 30.55 6.40 16.34
CA ARG A 40 31.81 6.63 15.62
C ARG A 40 31.56 7.06 14.18
N VAL A 41 30.59 6.45 13.51
CA VAL A 41 30.13 6.85 12.18
C VAL A 41 29.67 8.31 12.18
N GLN A 42 28.84 8.70 13.14
CA GLN A 42 28.38 10.08 13.27
C GLN A 42 29.55 11.05 13.47
N GLU A 43 30.45 10.78 14.42
CA GLU A 43 31.63 11.62 14.68
C GLU A 43 32.49 11.83 13.43
N LEU A 44 32.78 10.75 12.69
CA LEU A 44 33.63 10.79 11.50
C LEU A 44 32.99 11.61 10.37
N LEU A 45 31.68 11.47 10.17
CA LEU A 45 30.93 12.21 9.16
C LEU A 45 30.87 13.71 9.51
N GLU A 46 30.58 14.04 10.76
CA GLU A 46 30.51 15.42 11.24
C GLU A 46 31.89 16.10 11.17
N ALA A 47 32.96 15.40 11.58
CA ALA A 47 34.33 15.89 11.46
C ALA A 47 34.74 16.17 9.99
N ALA A 48 34.16 15.43 9.04
CA ALA A 48 34.34 15.65 7.60
C ALA A 48 33.37 16.69 7.00
N GLY A 49 32.63 17.43 7.84
CA GLY A 49 31.69 18.47 7.43
C GLY A 49 30.48 17.93 6.68
N ILE A 50 30.06 16.70 6.97
CA ILE A 50 28.83 16.11 6.42
C ILE A 50 27.72 16.28 7.43
N ARG A 51 26.56 16.75 6.97
CA ARG A 51 25.37 16.83 7.81
C ARG A 51 24.85 15.42 8.08
N VAL A 52 24.75 15.09 9.36
CA VAL A 52 24.18 13.83 9.83
C VAL A 52 22.76 14.04 10.35
N ILE A 53 21.87 13.09 10.06
CA ILE A 53 20.55 12.96 10.68
C ILE A 53 20.56 11.64 11.45
N PRO A 54 20.38 11.65 12.78
CA PRO A 54 20.41 10.44 13.61
C PRO A 54 19.10 9.64 13.44
N THR A 55 18.89 9.10 12.26
CA THR A 55 17.73 8.29 11.88
C THR A 55 17.89 6.86 12.42
N GLY A 56 17.58 6.65 13.68
CA GLY A 56 17.58 5.30 14.27
C GLY A 56 18.93 4.84 14.78
N MET A 57 19.62 5.70 15.54
CA MET A 57 20.82 5.35 16.32
C MET A 57 20.61 4.09 17.17
N ASP A 58 19.43 3.92 17.78
CA ASP A 58 19.06 2.73 18.56
C ASP A 58 19.04 1.43 17.74
N HIS A 59 18.94 1.55 16.41
CA HIS A 59 19.01 0.44 15.46
C HIS A 59 20.33 0.42 14.68
N GLY A 60 21.28 1.26 15.08
CA GLY A 60 22.61 1.39 14.53
C GLY A 60 22.65 2.04 13.16
N THR A 61 21.67 2.89 12.82
CA THR A 61 21.61 3.57 11.51
C THR A 61 21.80 5.07 11.66
N VAL A 62 22.64 5.62 10.79
CA VAL A 62 22.96 7.04 10.67
C VAL A 62 22.70 7.47 9.23
N THR A 63 21.95 8.54 9.01
CA THR A 63 21.76 9.08 7.66
C THR A 63 22.74 10.22 7.40
N ALA A 64 23.63 10.05 6.44
CA ALA A 64 24.49 11.12 5.93
C ALA A 64 23.81 11.85 4.76
N LEU A 65 23.77 13.18 4.78
CA LEU A 65 23.21 13.98 3.70
C LEU A 65 24.34 14.63 2.88
N ILE A 66 24.55 14.14 1.66
CA ILE A 66 25.58 14.66 0.74
C ILE A 66 24.87 15.15 -0.52
N SER A 67 25.00 16.43 -0.85
CA SER A 67 24.34 17.05 -2.02
C SER A 67 22.83 16.77 -2.09
N HIS A 68 22.15 16.82 -0.95
CA HIS A 68 20.72 16.51 -0.78
C HIS A 68 20.32 15.05 -1.04
N VAL A 69 21.29 14.14 -1.22
CA VAL A 69 21.05 12.70 -1.33
C VAL A 69 21.30 12.05 0.04
N PRO A 70 20.30 11.32 0.59
CA PRO A 70 20.47 10.57 1.83
C PRO A 70 21.26 9.28 1.58
N TYR A 71 22.17 8.98 2.49
CA TYR A 71 22.90 7.72 2.55
C TYR A 71 22.64 7.09 3.91
N GLU A 72 21.95 5.97 3.93
CA GLU A 72 21.68 5.23 5.18
C GLU A 72 22.88 4.33 5.47
N ILE A 73 23.58 4.61 6.55
CA ILE A 73 24.78 3.88 6.96
C ILE A 73 24.43 3.11 8.25
N THR A 74 24.42 1.78 8.16
CA THR A 74 24.05 0.91 9.27
C THR A 74 25.26 0.13 9.79
N THR A 75 25.49 0.15 11.10
CA THR A 75 26.50 -0.70 11.72
C THR A 75 26.13 -2.17 11.55
N LEU A 76 27.11 -2.99 11.16
CA LEU A 76 26.97 -4.43 11.06
C LEU A 76 26.46 -5.01 12.38
N ARG A 77 25.47 -5.90 12.28
CA ARG A 77 24.85 -6.49 13.46
C ARG A 77 24.46 -7.94 13.26
N ARG A 78 24.40 -8.67 14.35
CA ARG A 78 23.77 -10.00 14.45
C ARG A 78 22.56 -9.92 15.36
N ASP A 79 21.57 -10.77 15.10
CA ASP A 79 20.40 -10.90 15.96
C ASP A 79 20.75 -11.91 17.08
N GLU A 80 20.67 -11.50 18.36
CA GLU A 80 20.90 -12.38 19.52
C GLU A 80 19.60 -13.07 19.94
N GLU A 81 18.52 -12.30 20.00
CA GLU A 81 17.17 -12.80 20.24
C GLU A 81 16.20 -12.10 19.29
N THR A 82 15.21 -12.83 18.78
CA THR A 82 14.14 -12.23 17.97
C THR A 82 12.79 -12.84 18.30
N ASP A 83 11.78 -11.98 18.44
CA ASP A 83 10.37 -12.37 18.51
C ASP A 83 9.65 -12.15 17.16
N GLY A 84 10.42 -11.87 16.10
CA GLY A 84 9.94 -11.55 14.76
C GLY A 84 9.44 -10.12 14.56
N ARG A 85 9.24 -9.35 15.62
CA ARG A 85 8.91 -7.92 15.55
C ARG A 85 10.08 -7.05 16.01
N HIS A 86 10.73 -7.45 17.09
CA HIS A 86 11.91 -6.84 17.65
C HIS A 86 13.03 -7.88 17.64
N ALA A 87 14.22 -7.40 17.34
CA ALA A 87 15.44 -8.17 17.52
C ALA A 87 16.31 -7.42 18.54
N VAL A 88 16.81 -8.14 19.53
CA VAL A 88 17.96 -7.69 20.32
C VAL A 88 19.17 -7.89 19.42
N VAL A 89 19.84 -6.80 19.09
CA VAL A 89 20.96 -6.81 18.15
C VAL A 89 22.27 -6.55 18.89
N ALA A 90 23.31 -7.24 18.46
CA ALA A 90 24.68 -6.96 18.88
C ALA A 90 25.52 -6.54 17.67
N TRP A 91 26.37 -5.53 17.86
CA TRP A 91 27.30 -5.08 16.83
C TRP A 91 28.34 -6.17 16.56
N THR A 92 28.70 -6.34 15.29
CA THR A 92 29.68 -7.33 14.86
C THR A 92 30.60 -6.74 13.80
N GLY A 93 31.85 -7.19 13.75
CA GLY A 93 32.76 -6.90 12.63
C GLY A 93 32.63 -7.89 11.48
N ASN A 94 31.77 -8.91 11.62
CA ASN A 94 31.66 -10.01 10.67
C ASN A 94 30.56 -9.74 9.63
N TRP A 95 30.99 -9.56 8.39
CA TRP A 95 30.10 -9.35 7.24
C TRP A 95 29.18 -10.54 6.93
N GLU A 96 29.66 -11.76 7.14
CA GLU A 96 28.87 -12.96 6.91
C GLU A 96 27.73 -13.07 7.93
N GLU A 97 27.95 -12.68 9.19
CA GLU A 97 26.90 -12.62 10.22
C GLU A 97 25.81 -11.59 9.88
N ASP A 98 26.19 -10.39 9.41
CA ASP A 98 25.19 -9.40 8.97
C ASP A 98 24.43 -9.87 7.72
N ALA A 99 25.11 -10.53 6.80
CA ALA A 99 24.45 -11.10 5.63
C ALA A 99 23.49 -12.24 6.02
N ALA A 100 23.86 -13.08 7.00
CA ALA A 100 23.08 -14.22 7.46
C ALA A 100 21.73 -13.83 8.08
N ARG A 101 21.62 -12.65 8.71
CA ARG A 101 20.34 -12.17 9.29
C ARG A 101 19.37 -11.60 8.25
N ARG A 102 19.77 -11.42 6.99
CA ARG A 102 18.90 -10.87 5.93
C ARG A 102 17.90 -11.91 5.44
N ASP A 103 16.80 -11.43 4.83
CA ASP A 103 15.70 -12.32 4.48
C ASP A 103 16.02 -13.23 3.29
N PHE A 104 16.47 -12.66 2.18
CA PHE A 104 16.68 -13.37 0.91
C PHE A 104 18.13 -13.29 0.43
N THR A 105 18.60 -14.34 -0.24
CA THR A 105 19.96 -14.45 -0.81
C THR A 105 20.30 -13.26 -1.69
N ILE A 106 19.37 -12.87 -2.58
CA ILE A 106 19.50 -11.70 -3.46
C ILE A 106 19.63 -10.36 -2.73
N ASN A 107 19.29 -10.30 -1.44
CA ASN A 107 19.42 -9.13 -0.58
C ASN A 107 20.57 -9.27 0.43
N ALA A 108 21.34 -10.37 0.39
CA ALA A 108 22.40 -10.68 1.35
C ALA A 108 23.81 -10.44 0.79
N MET A 109 23.91 -9.73 -0.33
CA MET A 109 25.17 -9.36 -0.97
C MET A 109 25.65 -7.98 -0.51
N SER A 110 26.95 -7.74 -0.62
CA SER A 110 27.57 -6.42 -0.43
C SER A 110 28.60 -6.11 -1.52
N LEU A 111 28.78 -4.83 -1.85
CA LEU A 111 29.74 -4.35 -2.85
C LEU A 111 30.65 -3.30 -2.22
N ASP A 112 31.96 -3.50 -2.30
CA ASP A 112 32.94 -2.55 -1.73
C ASP A 112 33.38 -1.47 -2.73
N ARG A 113 34.24 -0.56 -2.27
CA ARG A 113 34.78 0.57 -3.04
C ARG A 113 35.66 0.18 -4.23
N HIS A 114 36.02 -1.10 -4.36
CA HIS A 114 36.83 -1.66 -5.43
C HIS A 114 35.99 -2.50 -6.40
N ASP A 115 34.67 -2.37 -6.34
CA ASP A 115 33.70 -3.14 -7.12
C ASP A 115 33.79 -4.65 -6.88
N VAL A 116 34.33 -5.08 -5.73
CA VAL A 116 34.35 -6.49 -5.35
C VAL A 116 33.02 -6.86 -4.72
N LEU A 117 32.33 -7.81 -5.35
CA LEU A 117 31.09 -8.38 -4.85
C LEU A 117 31.40 -9.44 -3.79
N HIS A 118 30.85 -9.25 -2.59
CA HIS A 118 30.88 -10.21 -1.50
C HIS A 118 29.51 -10.89 -1.41
N ASP A 119 29.48 -12.18 -1.72
CA ASP A 119 28.26 -13.00 -1.76
C ASP A 119 28.50 -14.33 -1.02
N TYR A 120 28.00 -14.41 0.21
CA TYR A 120 28.17 -15.58 1.08
C TYR A 120 27.09 -16.65 0.87
N PHE A 121 26.00 -16.32 0.18
CA PHE A 121 24.78 -17.15 0.13
C PHE A 121 24.25 -17.35 -1.30
N HIS A 122 25.13 -17.28 -2.30
CA HIS A 122 24.80 -17.49 -3.72
C HIS A 122 23.69 -16.55 -4.25
N GLY A 123 23.60 -15.34 -3.71
CA GLY A 123 22.65 -14.32 -4.13
C GLY A 123 22.80 -13.91 -5.59
N MET A 124 24.02 -13.93 -6.15
CA MET A 124 24.26 -13.58 -7.55
C MET A 124 23.73 -14.67 -8.50
N GLU A 125 23.86 -15.95 -8.12
CA GLU A 125 23.32 -17.06 -8.89
C GLU A 125 21.79 -17.04 -8.89
N ASP A 126 21.19 -16.83 -7.72
CA ASP A 126 19.73 -16.69 -7.60
C ASP A 126 19.21 -15.46 -8.33
N LEU A 127 19.92 -14.34 -8.28
CA LEU A 127 19.55 -13.12 -9.01
C LEU A 127 19.57 -13.34 -10.53
N LYS A 128 20.62 -13.98 -11.06
CA LYS A 128 20.73 -14.34 -12.49
C LYS A 128 19.65 -15.33 -12.93
N ALA A 129 19.32 -16.28 -12.07
CA ALA A 129 18.31 -17.29 -12.35
C ALA A 129 16.88 -16.83 -12.05
N HIS A 130 16.67 -15.58 -11.64
CA HIS A 130 15.38 -15.05 -11.22
C HIS A 130 14.70 -15.92 -10.15
N ARG A 131 15.46 -16.26 -9.10
CA ARG A 131 14.96 -17.00 -7.93
C ARG A 131 15.02 -16.14 -6.69
N VAL A 132 13.97 -16.22 -5.88
CA VAL A 132 13.96 -15.63 -4.53
C VAL A 132 14.05 -16.78 -3.54
N ARG A 133 15.18 -16.89 -2.85
CA ARG A 133 15.40 -17.91 -1.81
C ARG A 133 15.73 -17.25 -0.49
N PHE A 134 15.32 -17.89 0.60
CA PHE A 134 15.69 -17.47 1.94
C PHE A 134 17.20 -17.64 2.17
N VAL A 135 17.79 -16.77 2.98
CA VAL A 135 19.12 -17.05 3.55
C VAL A 135 18.98 -18.16 4.59
N GLY A 136 19.69 -19.27 4.40
CA GLY A 136 19.56 -20.46 5.25
C GLY A 136 18.23 -21.21 5.05
N MET A 137 17.76 -21.89 6.10
CA MET A 137 16.58 -22.77 6.01
C MET A 137 15.25 -22.00 6.05
N PRO A 138 14.38 -22.07 5.01
CA PRO A 138 13.10 -21.33 4.97
C PRO A 138 12.22 -21.53 6.20
N ALA A 139 12.10 -22.78 6.69
CA ALA A 139 11.31 -23.10 7.87
C ALA A 139 11.79 -22.43 9.16
N GLN A 140 13.09 -22.17 9.29
CA GLN A 140 13.63 -21.39 10.40
C GLN A 140 13.36 -19.90 10.20
N ARG A 141 13.60 -19.39 8.99
CA ARG A 141 13.41 -17.96 8.69
C ARG A 141 11.97 -17.50 8.87
N VAL A 142 11.00 -18.32 8.49
CA VAL A 142 9.56 -18.02 8.69
C VAL A 142 9.17 -18.12 10.16
N ARG A 143 9.79 -19.02 10.95
CA ARG A 143 9.57 -19.10 12.40
C ARG A 143 10.12 -17.88 13.15
N GLU A 144 11.27 -17.38 12.73
CA GLU A 144 11.86 -16.15 13.28
C GLU A 144 10.95 -14.95 13.05
N ASP A 145 10.43 -14.76 11.83
CA ASP A 145 9.42 -13.73 11.54
C ASP A 145 8.47 -14.21 10.44
N ALA A 146 7.23 -14.52 10.82
CA ALA A 146 6.23 -15.01 9.88
C ALA A 146 5.84 -13.97 8.82
N LEU A 147 6.12 -12.67 9.02
CA LEU A 147 5.91 -11.64 7.99
C LEU A 147 6.76 -11.91 6.74
N ARG A 148 7.87 -12.65 6.88
CA ARG A 148 8.71 -13.08 5.75
C ARG A 148 7.95 -13.93 4.74
N ALA A 149 6.86 -14.61 5.12
CA ALA A 149 5.99 -15.30 4.17
C ALA A 149 5.35 -14.32 3.15
N LEU A 150 4.83 -13.19 3.62
CA LEU A 150 4.28 -12.16 2.74
C LEU A 150 5.38 -11.48 1.92
N ARG A 151 6.52 -11.19 2.56
CA ARG A 151 7.68 -10.61 1.86
C ARG A 151 8.15 -11.53 0.74
N PHE A 152 8.23 -12.84 0.97
CA PHE A 152 8.62 -13.82 -0.04
C PHE A 152 7.78 -13.67 -1.31
N PHE A 153 6.46 -13.71 -1.21
CA PHE A 153 5.58 -13.54 -2.37
C PHE A 153 5.71 -12.14 -3.01
N ARG A 154 5.90 -11.09 -2.21
CA ARG A 154 6.12 -9.74 -2.73
C ARG A 154 7.43 -9.62 -3.53
N PHE A 155 8.52 -10.19 -3.00
CA PHE A 155 9.83 -10.18 -3.66
C PHE A 155 9.82 -11.11 -4.87
N ASP A 156 9.25 -12.31 -4.75
CA ASP A 156 9.08 -13.23 -5.86
C ASP A 156 8.35 -12.56 -7.02
N ALA A 157 7.20 -11.91 -6.76
CA ALA A 157 6.43 -11.17 -7.77
C ALA A 157 7.27 -10.15 -8.58
N ARG A 158 8.30 -9.56 -7.96
CA ARG A 158 9.14 -8.51 -8.57
C ARG A 158 10.46 -9.02 -9.17
N TYR A 159 11.04 -10.07 -8.58
CA TYR A 159 12.40 -10.53 -8.89
C TYR A 159 12.45 -11.98 -9.38
N GLY A 160 11.51 -12.80 -8.93
CA GLY A 160 11.34 -14.19 -9.34
C GLY A 160 10.82 -14.34 -10.77
N GLN A 161 10.97 -15.51 -11.36
CA GLN A 161 10.29 -15.94 -12.58
C GLN A 161 9.87 -17.40 -12.46
N GLY A 162 8.73 -17.76 -13.03
CA GLY A 162 8.23 -19.13 -13.03
C GLY A 162 7.62 -19.55 -11.68
N VAL A 163 7.89 -20.79 -11.27
CA VAL A 163 7.32 -21.37 -10.05
C VAL A 163 8.13 -20.87 -8.84
N PRO A 164 7.49 -20.33 -7.79
CA PRO A 164 8.17 -19.92 -6.57
C PRO A 164 8.93 -21.08 -5.92
N ASP A 165 9.97 -20.76 -5.14
CA ASP A 165 10.81 -21.74 -4.44
C ASP A 165 9.96 -22.76 -3.64
N PRO A 166 10.01 -24.07 -3.99
CA PRO A 166 9.17 -25.08 -3.36
C PRO A 166 9.42 -25.25 -1.86
N GLU A 167 10.68 -25.10 -1.41
CA GLU A 167 11.04 -25.19 0.01
C GLU A 167 10.45 -24.03 0.81
N ALA A 168 10.54 -22.80 0.29
CA ALA A 168 9.85 -21.65 0.86
C ALA A 168 8.33 -21.85 0.91
N CYS A 169 7.71 -22.33 -0.18
CA CYS A 169 6.27 -22.60 -0.21
C CYS A 169 5.84 -23.62 0.85
N ALA A 170 6.59 -24.73 0.98
CA ALA A 170 6.33 -25.75 1.98
C ALA A 170 6.47 -25.20 3.42
N ALA A 171 7.52 -24.43 3.69
CA ALA A 171 7.74 -23.79 4.98
C ALA A 171 6.61 -22.81 5.36
N ILE A 172 6.13 -22.03 4.40
CA ILE A 172 5.02 -21.08 4.59
C ILE A 172 3.72 -21.85 4.88
N SER A 173 3.41 -22.89 4.10
CA SER A 173 2.22 -23.71 4.31
C SER A 173 2.20 -24.38 5.68
N ALA A 174 3.36 -24.77 6.21
CA ALA A 174 3.49 -25.37 7.54
C ALA A 174 3.41 -24.34 8.69
N SER A 175 3.53 -23.04 8.39
CA SER A 175 3.65 -21.97 9.40
C SER A 175 2.46 -21.02 9.44
N LEU A 176 1.31 -21.40 8.87
CA LEU A 176 0.14 -20.52 8.75
C LEU A 176 -0.40 -20.03 10.10
N ASP A 177 -0.24 -20.80 11.18
CA ASP A 177 -0.67 -20.38 12.52
C ASP A 177 0.17 -19.22 13.06
N LEU A 178 1.47 -19.21 12.78
CA LEU A 178 2.36 -18.08 13.10
C LEU A 178 1.96 -16.84 12.30
N VAL A 179 1.59 -17.02 11.03
CA VAL A 179 1.09 -15.93 10.19
C VAL A 179 -0.20 -15.32 10.77
N ARG A 180 -1.12 -16.14 11.28
CA ARG A 180 -2.36 -15.65 11.91
C ARG A 180 -2.11 -14.85 13.20
N ALA A 181 -0.99 -15.10 13.87
CA ALA A 181 -0.58 -14.39 15.08
C ALA A 181 0.13 -13.05 14.82
N LEU A 182 0.44 -12.72 13.55
CA LEU A 182 1.09 -11.45 13.21
C LEU A 182 0.23 -10.24 13.56
N SER A 183 0.89 -9.11 13.83
CA SER A 183 0.23 -7.80 13.91
C SER A 183 -0.50 -7.50 12.59
N ALA A 184 -1.79 -7.21 12.72
CA ALA A 184 -2.66 -6.82 11.61
C ALA A 184 -2.12 -5.64 10.80
N GLU A 185 -1.50 -4.66 11.47
CA GLU A 185 -0.91 -3.48 10.84
C GLU A 185 0.27 -3.84 9.93
N ARG A 186 1.15 -4.76 10.38
CA ARG A 186 2.27 -5.26 9.55
C ARG A 186 1.77 -6.04 8.34
N VAL A 187 0.76 -6.89 8.56
CA VAL A 187 0.09 -7.63 7.48
C VAL A 187 -0.54 -6.66 6.47
N ALA A 188 -1.23 -5.62 6.94
CA ALA A 188 -1.85 -4.61 6.09
C ALA A 188 -0.85 -3.90 5.19
N GLN A 189 0.31 -3.50 5.74
CA GLN A 189 1.36 -2.86 4.96
C GLN A 189 1.88 -3.77 3.84
N GLU A 190 2.13 -5.04 4.13
CA GLU A 190 2.65 -5.98 3.13
C GLU A 190 1.59 -6.40 2.10
N ILE A 191 0.35 -6.68 2.51
CA ILE A 191 -0.72 -7.04 1.57
C ILE A 191 -1.05 -5.88 0.61
N LEU A 192 -1.05 -4.63 1.09
CA LEU A 192 -1.28 -3.48 0.21
C LEU A 192 -0.12 -3.29 -0.79
N LYS A 193 1.13 -3.58 -0.41
CA LYS A 193 2.27 -3.59 -1.34
C LYS A 193 2.15 -4.70 -2.37
N ILE A 194 1.71 -5.89 -1.99
CA ILE A 194 1.43 -7.01 -2.91
C ILE A 194 0.34 -6.60 -3.90
N LEU A 195 -0.77 -6.02 -3.41
CA LEU A 195 -1.89 -5.57 -4.23
C LEU A 195 -1.52 -4.43 -5.18
N ALA A 196 -0.50 -3.62 -4.87
CA ALA A 196 0.08 -2.62 -5.78
C ALA A 196 1.09 -3.21 -6.77
N GLY A 197 1.59 -4.42 -6.49
CA GLY A 197 2.75 -5.01 -7.13
C GLY A 197 2.49 -5.59 -8.53
N PRO A 198 3.58 -5.98 -9.23
CA PRO A 198 3.51 -6.70 -10.49
C PRO A 198 3.01 -8.14 -10.28
N ARG A 199 2.64 -8.82 -11.39
CA ARG A 199 2.24 -10.24 -11.43
C ARG A 199 1.18 -10.66 -10.39
N LEU A 200 0.32 -9.72 -10.01
CA LEU A 200 -0.63 -9.86 -8.91
C LEU A 200 -1.44 -11.16 -8.92
N LEU A 201 -1.97 -11.56 -10.08
CA LEU A 201 -2.80 -12.77 -10.19
C LEU A 201 -2.01 -14.06 -9.94
N GLU A 202 -0.76 -14.11 -10.39
CA GLU A 202 0.15 -15.25 -10.15
C GLU A 202 0.55 -15.29 -8.68
N THR A 203 0.88 -14.13 -8.10
CA THR A 203 1.23 -14.02 -6.68
C THR A 203 0.08 -14.47 -5.79
N LEU A 204 -1.15 -14.01 -6.05
CA LEU A 204 -2.32 -14.44 -5.30
C LEU A 204 -2.63 -15.93 -5.50
N ALA A 205 -2.36 -16.50 -6.67
CA ALA A 205 -2.48 -17.93 -6.90
C ALA A 205 -1.49 -18.74 -6.07
N GLY A 206 -0.22 -18.29 -6.01
CA GLY A 206 0.79 -18.92 -5.15
C GLY A 206 0.44 -18.81 -3.67
N MET A 207 -0.03 -17.64 -3.22
CA MET A 207 -0.47 -17.42 -1.84
C MET A 207 -1.68 -18.30 -1.48
N GLU A 208 -2.63 -18.49 -2.39
CA GLU A 208 -3.77 -19.39 -2.21
C GLU A 208 -3.32 -20.86 -2.17
N ALA A 209 -2.41 -21.27 -3.05
CA ALA A 209 -1.91 -22.65 -3.10
C ALA A 209 -1.25 -23.10 -1.80
N VAL A 210 -0.61 -22.19 -1.07
CA VAL A 210 -0.01 -22.46 0.26
C VAL A 210 -0.93 -22.12 1.43
N GLY A 211 -2.20 -21.75 1.17
CA GLY A 211 -3.19 -21.37 2.19
C GLY A 211 -2.96 -20.03 2.88
N LEU A 212 -1.95 -19.26 2.44
CA LEU A 212 -1.59 -17.97 3.00
C LEU A 212 -2.71 -16.94 2.78
N LEU A 213 -3.35 -16.94 1.60
CA LEU A 213 -4.39 -15.96 1.29
C LEU A 213 -5.59 -16.07 2.23
N GLN A 214 -6.06 -17.29 2.50
CA GLN A 214 -7.16 -17.60 3.40
C GLN A 214 -6.77 -17.39 4.88
N ALA A 215 -5.50 -17.58 5.22
CA ALA A 215 -5.00 -17.26 6.56
C ALA A 215 -5.08 -15.75 6.85
N LEU A 216 -4.90 -14.89 5.84
CA LEU A 216 -4.83 -13.43 5.99
C LEU A 216 -6.18 -12.72 5.82
N LEU A 217 -6.97 -13.10 4.81
CA LEU A 217 -8.18 -12.38 4.41
C LEU A 217 -9.45 -13.21 4.64
N PRO A 218 -10.56 -12.58 5.06
CA PRO A 218 -11.85 -13.27 5.10
C PRO A 218 -12.36 -13.47 3.66
N GLN A 219 -12.76 -14.70 3.32
CA GLN A 219 -13.44 -15.04 2.05
C GLN A 219 -12.85 -14.36 0.79
N PRO A 220 -11.56 -14.57 0.48
CA PRO A 220 -10.94 -13.94 -0.69
C PRO A 220 -11.62 -14.41 -1.99
N ASP A 221 -12.03 -13.46 -2.83
CA ASP A 221 -12.63 -13.67 -4.15
C ASP A 221 -11.72 -13.13 -5.26
N ARG A 222 -10.87 -14.01 -5.79
CA ARG A 222 -9.99 -13.67 -6.91
C ARG A 222 -10.76 -13.36 -8.18
N SER A 223 -11.96 -13.90 -8.37
CA SER A 223 -12.73 -13.70 -9.59
C SER A 223 -13.18 -12.24 -9.73
N SER A 224 -13.65 -11.63 -8.64
CA SER A 224 -13.99 -10.20 -8.59
C SER A 224 -12.78 -9.30 -8.88
N LEU A 225 -11.59 -9.65 -8.35
CA LEU A 225 -10.37 -8.91 -8.68
C LEU A 225 -9.98 -9.05 -10.16
N VAL A 226 -10.08 -10.26 -10.74
CA VAL A 226 -9.82 -10.48 -12.18
C VAL A 226 -10.74 -9.59 -13.04
N ARG A 227 -12.03 -9.51 -12.68
CA ARG A 227 -12.98 -8.63 -13.38
C ARG A 227 -12.60 -7.16 -13.30
N LEU A 228 -12.10 -6.70 -12.16
CA LEU A 228 -11.61 -5.32 -12.00
C LEU A 228 -10.36 -5.05 -12.85
N LEU A 229 -9.40 -5.97 -12.86
CA LEU A 229 -8.18 -5.83 -13.64
C LEU A 229 -8.47 -5.83 -15.15
N ALA A 230 -9.42 -6.65 -15.60
CA ALA A 230 -9.84 -6.69 -17.00
C ALA A 230 -10.43 -5.35 -17.49
N CYS A 231 -10.92 -4.49 -16.59
CA CYS A 231 -11.38 -3.14 -16.93
C CYS A 231 -10.25 -2.12 -17.18
N ASN A 232 -8.97 -2.48 -17.00
CA ASN A 232 -7.84 -1.54 -16.93
C ASN A 232 -8.02 -0.48 -15.83
N ALA A 233 -8.61 -0.86 -14.69
CA ALA A 233 -8.76 0.03 -13.56
C ALA A 233 -7.38 0.50 -13.03
N PRO A 234 -7.30 1.71 -12.44
CA PRO A 234 -6.07 2.22 -11.85
C PRO A 234 -5.45 1.25 -10.84
N VAL A 235 -4.12 1.31 -10.69
CA VAL A 235 -3.39 0.56 -9.66
C VAL A 235 -3.66 1.19 -8.29
N ASP A 236 -4.80 0.85 -7.68
CA ASP A 236 -5.19 1.26 -6.34
C ASP A 236 -5.30 0.05 -5.41
N PRO A 237 -4.42 -0.09 -4.40
CA PRO A 237 -4.41 -1.24 -3.51
C PRO A 237 -5.69 -1.43 -2.70
N LEU A 238 -6.38 -0.35 -2.32
CA LEU A 238 -7.63 -0.44 -1.55
C LEU A 238 -8.80 -0.86 -2.42
N MET A 239 -8.87 -0.38 -3.67
CA MET A 239 -9.86 -0.84 -4.64
C MET A 239 -9.66 -2.33 -4.98
N ARG A 240 -8.40 -2.76 -5.13
CA ARG A 240 -8.05 -4.17 -5.35
C ARG A 240 -8.35 -5.03 -4.11
N LEU A 241 -8.06 -4.53 -2.90
CA LEU A 241 -8.43 -5.20 -1.65
C LEU A 241 -9.95 -5.34 -1.54
N PHE A 242 -10.70 -4.29 -1.87
CA PHE A 242 -12.15 -4.35 -1.90
C PHE A 242 -12.66 -5.40 -2.87
N ALA A 243 -12.17 -5.41 -4.12
CA ALA A 243 -12.57 -6.39 -5.10
C ALA A 243 -12.26 -7.83 -4.64
N LEU A 244 -11.13 -8.04 -3.96
CA LEU A 244 -10.74 -9.33 -3.39
C LEU A 244 -11.59 -9.74 -2.17
N CYS A 245 -12.27 -8.81 -1.51
CA CYS A 245 -13.06 -9.07 -0.30
C CYS A 245 -14.46 -8.45 -0.42
N THR A 246 -15.09 -8.48 -1.59
CA THR A 246 -16.30 -7.68 -1.87
C THR A 246 -17.41 -7.94 -0.84
N SER A 247 -17.70 -9.21 -0.53
CA SER A 247 -18.75 -9.62 0.43
C SER A 247 -18.43 -9.31 1.91
N CYS A 248 -17.17 -9.04 2.23
CA CYS A 248 -16.67 -8.96 3.61
C CYS A 248 -15.70 -7.78 3.81
N SER A 249 -15.73 -6.77 2.93
CA SER A 249 -14.71 -5.71 2.84
C SER A 249 -14.58 -4.91 4.13
N ARG A 250 -15.70 -4.69 4.85
CA ARG A 250 -15.70 -4.09 6.18
C ARG A 250 -14.93 -4.94 7.20
N VAL A 251 -15.20 -6.25 7.23
CA VAL A 251 -14.51 -7.20 8.13
C VAL A 251 -13.03 -7.27 7.78
N ALA A 252 -12.68 -7.28 6.50
CA ALA A 252 -11.29 -7.25 6.05
C ALA A 252 -10.58 -5.97 6.54
N GLY A 253 -11.22 -4.80 6.40
CA GLY A 253 -10.66 -3.53 6.86
C GLY A 253 -10.48 -3.44 8.38
N GLU A 254 -11.40 -4.03 9.16
CA GLU A 254 -11.30 -4.13 10.62
C GLU A 254 -10.20 -5.12 11.04
N ARG A 255 -10.15 -6.31 10.42
CA ARG A 255 -9.15 -7.36 10.70
C ARG A 255 -7.72 -6.90 10.41
N LEU A 256 -7.54 -6.14 9.32
CA LEU A 256 -6.25 -5.55 8.94
C LEU A 256 -5.93 -4.27 9.71
N LYS A 257 -6.84 -3.81 10.59
CA LYS A 257 -6.73 -2.55 11.34
C LYS A 257 -6.34 -1.36 10.44
N LEU A 258 -6.98 -1.26 9.28
CA LEU A 258 -6.74 -0.16 8.35
C LEU A 258 -7.10 1.17 8.99
N SER A 259 -6.48 2.24 8.48
CA SER A 259 -6.73 3.59 8.95
C SER A 259 -8.23 3.95 8.85
N LYS A 260 -8.67 4.93 9.64
CA LYS A 260 -10.07 5.42 9.56
C LYS A 260 -10.40 5.89 8.14
N ALA A 261 -9.44 6.53 7.46
CA ALA A 261 -9.61 7.00 6.09
C ALA A 261 -9.83 5.82 5.13
N ASP A 262 -9.03 4.76 5.23
CA ASP A 262 -9.12 3.59 4.36
C ASP A 262 -10.41 2.79 4.60
N ARG A 263 -10.79 2.57 5.87
CA ARG A 263 -12.06 1.91 6.20
C ARG A 263 -13.26 2.69 5.69
N ASN A 264 -13.22 4.03 5.76
CA ASN A 264 -14.25 4.88 5.18
C ASN A 264 -14.29 4.76 3.65
N ARG A 265 -13.13 4.61 3.00
CA ARG A 265 -13.06 4.43 1.54
C ARG A 265 -13.62 3.06 1.12
N LEU A 266 -13.29 1.98 1.85
CA LEU A 266 -13.90 0.66 1.66
C LEU A 266 -15.42 0.69 1.86
N ALA A 267 -15.91 1.42 2.87
CA ALA A 267 -17.34 1.60 3.11
C ALA A 267 -18.05 2.38 1.99
N VAL A 268 -17.34 3.27 1.28
CA VAL A 268 -17.87 3.93 0.08
C VAL A 268 -17.97 2.94 -1.08
N PHE A 269 -16.99 2.06 -1.25
CA PHE A 269 -17.01 1.05 -2.31
C PHE A 269 -18.15 0.04 -2.16
N SER A 270 -18.53 -0.30 -0.93
CA SER A 270 -19.68 -1.17 -0.64
C SER A 270 -21.05 -0.49 -0.79
N GLN A 271 -21.12 0.79 -1.16
CA GLN A 271 -22.40 1.47 -1.33
C GLN A 271 -22.98 1.16 -2.71
N ASP A 272 -24.25 0.77 -2.73
CA ASP A 272 -25.02 0.57 -3.97
C ASP A 272 -25.68 1.87 -4.47
N THR A 273 -25.75 2.90 -3.61
CA THR A 273 -26.38 4.19 -3.94
C THR A 273 -25.39 5.36 -3.87
N PRO A 274 -25.46 6.31 -4.82
CA PRO A 274 -26.25 6.27 -6.06
C PRO A 274 -25.79 5.15 -7.01
N VAL A 275 -26.72 4.56 -7.76
CA VAL A 275 -26.43 3.52 -8.75
C VAL A 275 -25.70 4.15 -9.94
N LEU A 276 -24.60 3.54 -10.36
CA LEU A 276 -23.79 4.03 -11.47
C LEU A 276 -24.00 3.16 -12.71
N HIS A 277 -24.32 3.80 -13.83
CA HIS A 277 -24.42 3.17 -15.15
C HIS A 277 -24.07 4.21 -16.23
N PRO A 278 -23.52 3.83 -17.40
CA PRO A 278 -23.13 4.80 -18.42
C PRO A 278 -24.25 5.68 -18.98
N ALA A 279 -25.50 5.19 -18.91
CA ALA A 279 -26.69 5.87 -19.41
C ALA A 279 -27.24 6.99 -18.48
N LEU A 280 -26.56 7.32 -17.37
CA LEU A 280 -27.01 8.40 -16.47
C LEU A 280 -27.15 9.72 -17.24
N THR A 281 -28.29 10.39 -17.11
CA THR A 281 -28.54 11.72 -17.70
C THR A 281 -27.74 12.80 -16.96
N ASP A 282 -27.67 14.02 -17.49
CA ASP A 282 -27.00 15.12 -16.78
C ASP A 282 -27.69 15.46 -15.45
N ASP A 283 -29.01 15.28 -15.36
CA ASP A 283 -29.78 15.48 -14.13
C ASP A 283 -29.46 14.39 -13.10
N ASP A 284 -29.28 13.14 -13.55
CA ASP A 284 -28.82 12.05 -12.69
C ASP A 284 -27.40 12.29 -12.17
N LEU A 285 -26.51 12.79 -13.02
CA LEU A 285 -25.14 13.11 -12.61
C LEU A 285 -25.11 14.23 -11.57
N ARG A 286 -25.90 15.29 -11.75
CA ARG A 286 -26.04 16.36 -10.74
C ARG A 286 -26.55 15.81 -9.42
N ARG A 287 -27.62 15.00 -9.43
CA ARG A 287 -28.13 14.32 -8.22
C ARG A 287 -27.05 13.50 -7.52
N THR A 288 -26.32 12.72 -8.30
CA THR A 288 -25.25 11.84 -7.81
C THR A 288 -24.12 12.66 -7.16
N LEU A 289 -23.69 13.74 -7.81
CA LEU A 289 -22.65 14.66 -7.33
C LEU A 289 -23.09 15.50 -6.12
N ALA A 290 -24.38 15.81 -6.00
CA ALA A 290 -24.92 16.50 -4.82
C ALA A 290 -24.72 15.66 -3.53
N VAL A 291 -24.74 14.33 -3.66
CA VAL A 291 -24.67 13.38 -2.53
C VAL A 291 -23.26 12.87 -2.29
N GLN A 292 -22.46 12.67 -3.34
CA GLN A 292 -21.10 12.13 -3.23
C GLN A 292 -20.09 12.97 -4.02
N THR A 293 -18.84 12.98 -3.55
CA THR A 293 -17.76 13.70 -4.23
C THR A 293 -17.36 13.01 -5.54
N HIS A 294 -16.79 13.78 -6.45
CA HIS A 294 -16.23 13.27 -7.72
C HIS A 294 -15.34 12.05 -7.53
N ALA A 295 -14.37 12.12 -6.61
CA ALA A 295 -13.42 11.04 -6.36
C ALA A 295 -14.12 9.72 -5.98
N LYS A 296 -15.11 9.78 -5.08
CA LYS A 296 -15.87 8.60 -4.64
C LYS A 296 -16.64 7.97 -5.79
N LEU A 297 -17.26 8.80 -6.64
CA LEU A 297 -18.05 8.33 -7.79
C LEU A 297 -17.17 7.75 -8.89
N ILE A 298 -16.00 8.33 -9.13
CA ILE A 298 -15.02 7.81 -10.09
C ILE A 298 -14.53 6.43 -9.63
N ASP A 299 -14.15 6.28 -8.35
CA ASP A 299 -13.71 5.00 -7.82
C ASP A 299 -14.81 3.93 -7.92
N ARG A 300 -16.04 4.26 -7.48
CA ARG A 300 -17.20 3.35 -7.55
C ARG A 300 -17.56 2.99 -8.99
N SER A 301 -17.33 3.87 -9.97
CA SER A 301 -17.61 3.56 -11.37
C SER A 301 -16.73 2.44 -11.94
N TRP A 302 -15.49 2.29 -11.46
CA TRP A 302 -14.62 1.18 -11.86
C TRP A 302 -15.11 -0.16 -11.33
N LEU A 303 -15.57 -0.18 -10.07
CA LEU A 303 -16.15 -1.37 -9.44
C LEU A 303 -17.48 -1.76 -10.12
N ALA A 304 -18.32 -0.78 -10.43
CA ALA A 304 -19.57 -1.00 -11.16
C ALA A 304 -19.31 -1.53 -12.58
N GLN A 305 -18.32 -1.00 -13.30
CA GLN A 305 -17.88 -1.53 -14.60
C GLN A 305 -17.38 -2.98 -14.49
N ALA A 306 -16.59 -3.29 -13.46
CA ALA A 306 -16.10 -4.65 -13.22
C ALA A 306 -17.26 -5.63 -13.01
N GLN A 307 -18.29 -5.23 -12.27
CA GLN A 307 -19.48 -6.04 -12.05
C GLN A 307 -20.35 -6.16 -13.32
N ALA A 308 -20.47 -5.09 -14.11
CA ALA A 308 -21.36 -5.06 -15.27
C ALA A 308 -20.77 -5.75 -16.51
N VAL A 309 -19.52 -5.43 -16.88
CA VAL A 309 -18.93 -5.82 -18.18
C VAL A 309 -17.57 -6.49 -18.09
N ALA A 310 -16.80 -6.25 -17.02
CA ALA A 310 -15.49 -6.88 -16.78
C ALA A 310 -14.49 -6.77 -17.96
N ARG A 311 -14.47 -5.64 -18.65
CA ARG A 311 -13.59 -5.33 -19.79
C ARG A 311 -13.46 -3.82 -19.98
N PRO A 312 -12.50 -3.33 -20.78
CA PRO A 312 -12.45 -1.91 -21.14
C PRO A 312 -13.71 -1.53 -21.90
N ASP A 313 -14.29 -0.37 -21.60
CA ASP A 313 -15.58 0.03 -22.12
C ASP A 313 -15.69 1.56 -22.24
N VAL A 314 -15.97 2.02 -23.46
CA VAL A 314 -15.96 3.44 -23.83
C VAL A 314 -17.09 4.23 -23.16
N ASP A 315 -18.22 3.59 -22.86
CA ASP A 315 -19.35 4.28 -22.25
C ASP A 315 -19.07 4.54 -20.76
N TRP A 316 -18.41 3.60 -20.08
CA TRP A 316 -17.90 3.83 -18.72
C TRP A 316 -16.79 4.88 -18.66
N ASP A 317 -15.91 4.93 -19.66
CA ASP A 317 -14.91 6.01 -19.78
C ASP A 317 -15.57 7.38 -19.97
N ARG A 318 -16.60 7.44 -20.81
CA ARG A 318 -17.40 8.66 -21.03
C ARG A 318 -18.12 9.08 -19.75
N LEU A 319 -18.68 8.14 -18.98
CA LEU A 319 -19.28 8.43 -17.67
C LEU A 319 -18.26 9.07 -16.73
N ARG A 320 -17.06 8.49 -16.58
CA ARG A 320 -15.99 9.06 -15.74
C ARG A 320 -15.57 10.45 -16.21
N LEU A 321 -15.51 10.69 -17.52
CA LEU A 321 -15.20 12.01 -18.07
C LEU A 321 -16.29 13.03 -17.73
N ARG A 322 -17.56 12.65 -17.88
CA ARG A 322 -18.71 13.51 -17.52
C ARG A 322 -18.73 13.82 -16.03
N LEU A 323 -18.51 12.81 -15.17
CA LEU A 323 -18.36 12.99 -13.73
C LEU A 323 -17.29 14.03 -13.42
N ARG A 324 -16.06 13.88 -13.96
CA ARG A 324 -14.94 14.83 -13.73
C ARG A 324 -15.25 16.27 -14.14
N ARG A 325 -15.98 16.46 -15.24
CA ARG A 325 -16.25 17.79 -15.82
C ARG A 325 -17.46 18.47 -15.20
N MET A 326 -18.44 17.71 -14.75
CA MET A 326 -19.68 18.28 -14.23
C MET A 326 -19.43 18.99 -12.89
N PRO A 327 -19.76 20.29 -12.77
CA PRO A 327 -19.70 20.97 -11.50
C PRO A 327 -20.58 20.27 -10.46
N ARG A 328 -20.08 20.18 -9.23
CA ARG A 328 -20.90 19.68 -8.13
C ARG A 328 -21.96 20.74 -7.80
N PRO A 329 -23.26 20.39 -7.85
CA PRO A 329 -24.29 21.34 -7.48
C PRO A 329 -24.35 21.48 -5.96
N ASP A 330 -24.50 22.72 -5.50
CA ASP A 330 -24.71 23.05 -4.09
C ASP A 330 -26.19 23.30 -3.83
N PHE A 331 -26.70 22.78 -2.72
CA PHE A 331 -28.08 23.02 -2.32
C PHE A 331 -28.23 24.50 -1.92
N PRO A 332 -29.16 25.26 -2.55
CA PRO A 332 -29.14 26.72 -2.46
C PRO A 332 -29.76 27.29 -1.17
N LEU A 333 -30.29 26.44 -0.27
CA LEU A 333 -30.88 26.88 1.00
C LEU A 333 -29.97 26.59 2.20
N SER A 334 -30.06 27.49 3.16
CA SER A 334 -29.32 27.52 4.41
C SER A 334 -30.25 27.72 5.61
N GLY A 335 -29.71 27.60 6.83
CA GLY A 335 -30.49 27.89 8.05
C GLY A 335 -31.00 29.33 8.13
N GLN A 336 -30.30 30.30 7.51
CA GLN A 336 -30.75 31.69 7.47
C GLN A 336 -32.05 31.85 6.66
N ASP A 337 -32.22 31.04 5.62
CA ASP A 337 -33.43 31.05 4.80
C ASP A 337 -34.62 30.54 5.60
N ALA A 338 -34.42 29.49 6.39
CA ALA A 338 -35.45 28.97 7.28
C ALA A 338 -35.84 30.00 8.37
N LEU A 339 -34.87 30.72 8.95
CA LEU A 339 -35.15 31.81 9.91
C LEU A 339 -35.97 32.92 9.27
N ALA A 340 -35.65 33.30 8.03
CA ALA A 340 -36.40 34.32 7.29
C ALA A 340 -37.84 33.90 6.98
N GLN A 341 -38.12 32.58 6.94
CA GLN A 341 -39.48 32.03 6.86
C GLN A 341 -40.18 31.90 8.23
N GLY A 342 -39.57 32.42 9.31
CA GLY A 342 -40.16 32.42 10.66
C GLY A 342 -39.93 31.13 11.46
N LEU A 343 -39.14 30.18 10.94
CA LEU A 343 -38.79 28.97 11.70
C LEU A 343 -37.76 29.29 12.78
N ARG A 344 -37.88 28.65 13.94
CA ARG A 344 -36.89 28.74 15.02
C ARG A 344 -35.85 27.63 14.88
N PRO A 345 -34.59 27.84 15.34
CA PRO A 345 -33.60 26.77 15.39
C PRO A 345 -34.13 25.55 16.14
N GLY A 346 -34.04 24.37 15.53
CA GLY A 346 -34.55 23.13 16.09
C GLY A 346 -34.91 22.09 15.02
N PRO A 347 -35.53 20.96 15.41
CA PRO A 347 -35.87 19.86 14.50
C PRO A 347 -36.70 20.30 13.28
N ALA A 348 -37.68 21.19 13.48
CA ALA A 348 -38.54 21.71 12.41
C ALA A 348 -37.77 22.42 11.29
N MET A 349 -36.70 23.16 11.63
CA MET A 349 -35.81 23.78 10.64
C MET A 349 -35.05 22.72 9.83
N GLY A 350 -34.58 21.66 10.50
CA GLY A 350 -33.90 20.54 9.86
C GLY A 350 -34.83 19.80 8.88
N ASP A 351 -36.07 19.55 9.27
CA ASP A 351 -37.07 18.90 8.43
C ASP A 351 -37.44 19.75 7.21
N TRP A 352 -37.56 21.07 7.39
CA TRP A 352 -37.80 22.02 6.30
C TRP A 352 -36.66 22.01 5.27
N LEU A 353 -35.39 22.10 5.74
CA LEU A 353 -34.22 22.02 4.86
C LEU A 353 -34.12 20.66 4.15
N LYS A 354 -34.41 19.58 4.87
CA LYS A 354 -34.41 18.22 4.31
C LYS A 354 -35.47 18.07 3.22
N LYS A 355 -36.68 18.57 3.44
CA LYS A 355 -37.78 18.57 2.46
C LYS A 355 -37.41 19.35 1.21
N GLY A 356 -36.83 20.54 1.38
CA GLY A 356 -36.32 21.34 0.27
C GLY A 356 -35.24 20.62 -0.52
N ARG A 357 -34.29 19.98 0.19
CA ARG A 357 -33.19 19.22 -0.44
C ARG A 357 -33.70 18.02 -1.22
N THR A 358 -34.67 17.28 -0.69
CA THR A 358 -35.28 16.14 -1.39
C THR A 358 -35.92 16.60 -2.70
N TRP A 359 -36.77 17.63 -2.66
CA TRP A 359 -37.39 18.16 -3.87
C TRP A 359 -36.37 18.71 -4.86
N TRP A 360 -35.37 19.45 -4.40
CA TRP A 360 -34.30 19.97 -5.24
C TRP A 360 -33.52 18.85 -5.97
N LEU A 361 -33.27 17.73 -5.29
CA LEU A 361 -32.71 16.53 -5.92
C LEU A 361 -33.66 15.94 -6.97
N GLU A 362 -34.96 15.81 -6.67
CA GLU A 362 -35.98 15.33 -7.62
C GLU A 362 -36.01 16.15 -8.91
N GLN A 363 -35.85 17.47 -8.79
CA GLN A 363 -35.77 18.42 -9.92
C GLN A 363 -34.38 18.50 -10.60
N GLY A 364 -33.50 17.51 -10.37
CA GLY A 364 -32.20 17.42 -11.05
C GLY A 364 -31.17 18.47 -10.62
N CYS A 365 -31.32 19.00 -9.40
CA CYS A 365 -30.46 20.05 -8.82
C CYS A 365 -30.45 21.37 -9.60
N ARG A 366 -31.51 21.65 -10.37
CA ARG A 366 -31.67 22.86 -11.19
C ARG A 366 -32.30 24.04 -10.45
N PRO A 367 -33.30 23.84 -9.54
CA PRO A 367 -33.95 24.96 -8.90
C PRO A 367 -32.96 25.81 -8.11
N ASP A 368 -33.11 27.13 -8.22
CA ASP A 368 -32.36 28.10 -7.44
C ASP A 368 -32.99 28.31 -6.05
N ARG A 369 -32.45 29.27 -5.30
CA ARG A 369 -32.92 29.61 -3.95
C ARG A 369 -34.40 30.01 -3.94
N GLU A 370 -34.83 30.85 -4.89
CA GLU A 370 -36.20 31.36 -4.94
C GLU A 370 -37.21 30.25 -5.26
N ALA A 371 -36.90 29.41 -6.25
CA ALA A 371 -37.73 28.27 -6.60
C ALA A 371 -37.88 27.28 -5.44
N CYS A 372 -36.80 27.02 -4.69
CA CYS A 372 -36.84 26.17 -3.49
C CYS A 372 -37.73 26.75 -2.39
N ILE A 373 -37.60 28.05 -2.09
CA ILE A 373 -38.45 28.74 -1.10
C ILE A 373 -39.91 28.71 -1.54
N GLY A 374 -40.19 29.01 -2.81
CA GLY A 374 -41.55 29.01 -3.35
C GLY A 374 -42.23 27.63 -3.28
N TYR A 375 -41.49 26.55 -3.51
CA TYR A 375 -41.98 25.19 -3.30
C TYR A 375 -42.36 24.93 -1.84
N LEU A 376 -41.45 25.29 -0.92
CA LEU A 376 -41.64 25.08 0.52
C LEU A 376 -42.73 25.97 1.09
N ALA A 377 -42.98 27.17 0.57
CA ALA A 377 -44.11 27.99 1.02
C ALA A 377 -45.47 27.38 0.65
N ARG A 378 -45.55 26.65 -0.47
CA ARG A 378 -46.78 26.01 -0.95
C ARG A 378 -47.07 24.64 -0.33
N HIS A 379 -46.04 23.97 0.17
CA HIS A 379 -46.13 22.59 0.62
C HIS A 379 -45.60 22.39 2.04
N GLY A 380 -45.10 23.45 2.69
CA GLY A 380 -44.28 23.46 3.91
C GLY A 380 -44.96 22.96 5.15
#